data_AF-A0A8J6ZFA3-F1
#
_entry.id   AF-A0A8J6ZFA3-F1
#
_cell.length_a   1.000
_cell.length_b   1.000
_cell.length_c   1.000
_cell.angle_alpha   90.00
_cell.angle_beta   90.00
_cell.angle_gamma   90.00
#
_symmetry.space_group_name_H-M   'P 1'
#
loop_
_entity.id
_entity.type
_entity.pdbx_description
1 polymer ?
#
loop_
_entity_poly.entity_id
_entity_poly.type
_entity_poly.pdbx_seq_one_letter_code
_entity_poly.pdbx_strand_id
1 'polypeptide(L)'
;MFDLKIGWLVPVALTIVSLGLNVQSVKAQGAYNSYTFSADYTTSVTIDQNFRPDLGIVRATITGESVEPVPYGLNFFTSNTYGKLEPIENPAINRYTFNSDPGVFGLNEEPILSDRYYGGSNELFGTANDSAEINFDEGTIRGGGTITVSGGTGLFRDATGTITFTQEDILGAPGTPSQGLAKLNFNLQTSQPVPEPKASITFIGMAVIGIGLRIKGNIRRKGKGSLFSVAESEDEFTVG
;
A
#
# COMPACT_ATOMS: atom_id res chain seq x y z
N MET A 1 -6.41 -100.52 14.86
CA MET A 1 -7.40 -100.04 15.85
C MET A 1 -7.31 -98.52 15.88
N PHE A 2 -8.46 -97.84 15.74
CA PHE A 2 -8.86 -96.51 16.24
C PHE A 2 -7.79 -95.39 16.38
N ASP A 3 -8.02 -94.11 16.03
CA ASP A 3 -9.29 -93.44 15.72
C ASP A 3 -9.05 -92.14 14.93
N LEU A 4 -10.10 -91.57 14.33
CA LEU A 4 -10.06 -90.32 13.57
C LEU A 4 -10.79 -89.22 14.35
N LYS A 5 -10.13 -88.12 14.75
CA LYS A 5 -10.81 -86.89 15.18
C LYS A 5 -10.13 -85.60 14.73
N ILE A 6 -10.98 -84.69 14.27
CA ILE A 6 -10.69 -83.34 13.79
C ILE A 6 -10.64 -82.37 14.97
N GLY A 7 -9.74 -81.38 14.92
CA GLY A 7 -9.69 -80.22 15.81
C GLY A 7 -9.32 -78.97 15.02
N TRP A 8 -10.07 -77.87 15.22
CA TRP A 8 -10.09 -76.69 14.35
C TRP A 8 -9.54 -75.48 15.11
N LEU A 9 -8.63 -74.69 14.51
CA LEU A 9 -8.57 -73.21 14.46
C LEU A 9 -7.16 -72.64 14.21
N VAL A 10 -7.18 -71.52 13.48
CA VAL A 10 -6.10 -70.65 12.95
C VAL A 10 -6.59 -69.20 13.23
N PRO A 11 -5.78 -68.13 13.30
CA PRO A 11 -4.32 -67.96 13.50
C PRO A 11 -3.99 -67.10 14.75
N VAL A 12 -2.70 -66.89 15.04
CA VAL A 12 -2.21 -65.60 15.57
C VAL A 12 -0.96 -65.19 14.79
N ALA A 13 -0.99 -64.01 14.18
CA ALA A 13 0.16 -63.41 13.51
C ALA A 13 0.83 -62.39 14.43
N LEU A 14 2.16 -62.27 14.36
CA LEU A 14 2.92 -61.17 14.96
C LEU A 14 4.02 -60.72 13.99
N THR A 15 3.71 -59.67 13.23
CA THR A 15 4.64 -58.85 12.47
C THR A 15 5.24 -57.74 13.34
N ILE A 16 6.14 -56.94 12.73
CA ILE A 16 6.93 -55.78 13.20
C ILE A 16 8.42 -56.17 13.23
N VAL A 17 9.11 -56.23 12.09
CA VAL A 17 9.51 -55.12 11.18
C VAL A 17 10.39 -54.08 11.90
N SER A 18 11.69 -54.35 11.80
CA SER A 18 12.86 -53.44 11.84
C SER A 18 12.67 -51.98 12.29
N LEU A 19 13.48 -51.59 13.29
CA LEU A 19 13.86 -50.21 13.56
C LEU A 19 14.54 -49.56 12.34
N GLY A 20 13.78 -48.80 11.56
CA GLY A 20 14.30 -47.84 10.60
C GLY A 20 14.28 -46.44 11.21
N LEU A 21 15.39 -46.01 11.82
CA LEU A 21 15.57 -44.64 12.31
C LEU A 21 15.74 -43.66 11.14
N ASN A 22 14.65 -43.41 10.41
CA ASN A 22 14.54 -42.25 9.53
C ASN A 22 13.67 -41.20 10.24
N VAL A 23 14.18 -40.70 11.37
CA VAL A 23 13.63 -39.50 12.00
C VAL A 23 14.00 -38.33 11.09
N GLN A 24 13.22 -38.12 10.04
CA GLN A 24 13.11 -36.80 9.46
C GLN A 24 12.78 -35.86 10.61
N SER A 25 13.68 -34.91 10.90
CA SER A 25 13.32 -33.86 11.84
C SER A 25 12.18 -33.10 11.18
N VAL A 26 10.96 -33.34 11.65
CA VAL A 26 9.84 -32.44 11.38
C VAL A 26 10.27 -31.13 12.02
N LYS A 27 10.82 -30.22 11.21
CA LYS A 27 10.79 -28.82 11.57
C LYS A 27 9.32 -28.54 11.80
N ALA A 28 8.98 -28.16 13.03
CA ALA A 28 7.70 -27.53 13.29
C ALA A 28 7.75 -26.20 12.54
N GLN A 29 7.41 -26.24 11.25
CA GLN A 29 7.16 -25.09 10.42
C GLN A 29 6.06 -24.33 11.17
N GLY A 30 6.38 -23.14 11.68
CA GLY A 30 5.44 -22.38 12.48
C GLY A 30 4.12 -22.21 11.72
N ALA A 31 3.00 -22.13 12.43
CA ALA A 31 1.68 -21.95 11.82
C ALA A 31 1.49 -20.60 11.08
N TYR A 32 2.58 -19.83 10.96
CA TYR A 32 2.66 -18.53 10.32
C TYR A 32 3.88 -18.50 9.41
N ASN A 33 3.71 -17.96 8.21
CA ASN A 33 4.77 -17.66 7.27
C ASN A 33 5.20 -16.21 7.48
N SER A 34 6.51 -15.95 7.46
CA SER A 34 7.11 -14.62 7.69
C SER A 34 7.51 -13.96 6.38
N TYR A 35 7.15 -12.68 6.19
CA TYR A 35 7.46 -11.90 4.99
C TYR A 35 8.10 -10.58 5.35
N THR A 36 9.27 -10.33 4.78
CA THR A 36 10.02 -9.09 4.97
C THR A 36 10.39 -8.46 3.63
N PHE A 37 10.08 -7.19 3.46
CA PHE A 37 10.50 -6.38 2.31
C PHE A 37 10.60 -4.91 2.71
N SER A 38 11.29 -4.12 1.89
CA SER A 38 11.37 -2.67 2.04
C SER A 38 10.86 -2.00 0.77
N ALA A 39 10.30 -0.81 0.91
CA ALA A 39 9.89 0.03 -0.21
C ALA A 39 10.03 1.51 0.14
N ASP A 40 10.39 2.31 -0.86
CA ASP A 40 10.49 3.75 -0.77
C ASP A 40 9.25 4.38 -1.43
N TYR A 41 8.66 5.37 -0.77
CA TYR A 41 7.44 6.06 -1.20
C TYR A 41 7.69 7.57 -1.26
N THR A 42 7.11 8.24 -2.26
CA THR A 42 6.85 9.67 -2.17
C THR A 42 5.77 9.90 -1.11
N THR A 43 5.85 11.03 -0.41
CA THR A 43 4.95 11.34 0.70
C THR A 43 4.38 12.74 0.58
N SER A 44 3.13 12.89 1.01
CA SER A 44 2.40 14.15 1.09
C SER A 44 1.75 14.23 2.48
N VAL A 45 2.20 15.18 3.29
CA VAL A 45 1.83 15.34 4.70
C VAL A 45 0.97 16.58 4.89
N THR A 46 -0.21 16.41 5.47
CA THR A 46 -1.08 17.50 5.94
C THR A 46 -1.23 17.41 7.45
N ILE A 47 -0.98 18.52 8.16
CA ILE A 47 -1.17 18.64 9.61
C ILE A 47 -2.25 19.69 9.87
N ASP A 48 -3.41 19.26 10.38
CA ASP A 48 -4.46 20.15 10.86
C ASP A 48 -4.19 20.58 12.30
N GLN A 49 -3.72 21.82 12.45
CA GLN A 49 -3.45 22.45 13.74
C GLN A 49 -4.73 22.93 14.46
N ASN A 50 -5.90 22.91 13.80
CA ASN A 50 -7.15 23.42 14.36
C ASN A 50 -7.98 22.36 15.08
N PHE A 51 -7.57 21.09 15.05
CA PHE A 51 -8.34 19.98 15.60
C PHE A 51 -8.62 20.15 17.11
N ARG A 52 -7.57 20.25 17.94
CA ARG A 52 -7.65 20.49 19.40
C ARG A 52 -6.51 21.41 19.88
N PRO A 53 -6.49 22.69 19.43
CA PRO A 53 -5.45 23.64 19.79
C PRO A 53 -5.42 23.96 21.29
N ASP A 54 -6.55 23.79 21.98
CA ASP A 54 -6.68 23.92 23.43
C ASP A 54 -5.83 22.91 24.22
N LEU A 55 -5.50 21.77 23.60
CA LEU A 55 -4.68 20.70 24.19
C LEU A 55 -3.29 20.57 23.55
N GLY A 56 -2.98 21.41 22.54
CA GLY A 56 -1.80 21.22 21.69
C GLY A 56 -1.84 19.93 20.87
N ILE A 57 -3.05 19.47 20.50
CA ILE A 57 -3.27 18.24 19.74
C ILE A 57 -3.73 18.58 18.31
N VAL A 58 -3.00 18.01 17.35
CA VAL A 58 -3.22 18.15 15.91
C VAL A 58 -3.69 16.83 15.32
N ARG A 59 -4.19 16.86 14.07
CA ARG A 59 -4.35 15.63 13.27
C ARG A 59 -3.39 15.66 12.10
N ALA A 60 -2.70 14.55 11.87
CA ALA A 60 -1.90 14.36 10.67
C ALA A 60 -2.56 13.33 9.75
N THR A 61 -2.60 13.66 8.46
CA THR A 61 -2.90 12.72 7.39
C THR A 61 -1.70 12.69 6.45
N ILE A 62 -1.14 11.50 6.27
CA ILE A 62 -0.02 11.24 5.38
C ILE A 62 -0.51 10.30 4.29
N THR A 63 -0.31 10.68 3.04
CA THR A 63 -0.51 9.78 1.88
C THR A 63 0.83 9.54 1.21
N GLY A 64 1.03 8.33 0.68
CA GLY A 64 2.21 8.05 -0.13
C GLY A 64 1.95 7.15 -1.33
N GLU A 65 2.80 7.30 -2.33
CA GLU A 65 2.83 6.51 -3.57
C GLU A 65 4.23 5.94 -3.76
N SER A 66 4.34 4.67 -4.11
CA SER A 66 5.60 3.95 -4.21
C SER A 66 6.46 4.46 -5.36
N VAL A 67 7.75 4.70 -5.11
CA VAL A 67 8.70 5.14 -6.14
C VAL A 67 8.92 4.06 -7.22
N GLU A 68 8.91 2.79 -6.81
CA GLU A 68 9.02 1.61 -7.66
C GLU A 68 7.89 0.61 -7.32
N PRO A 69 7.44 -0.27 -8.24
CA PRO A 69 6.37 -1.23 -7.99
C PRO A 69 6.65 -2.12 -6.76
N VAL A 70 5.78 -2.02 -5.75
CA VAL A 70 5.96 -2.70 -4.46
C VAL A 70 5.47 -4.15 -4.56
N PRO A 71 6.15 -5.11 -3.89
CA PRO A 71 5.61 -6.44 -3.66
C PRO A 71 4.12 -6.43 -3.28
N TYR A 72 3.36 -7.35 -3.87
CA TYR A 72 1.94 -7.58 -3.57
C TYR A 72 0.98 -6.44 -3.95
N GLY A 73 1.46 -5.39 -4.63
CA GLY A 73 0.64 -4.28 -5.11
C GLY A 73 0.28 -3.25 -4.03
N LEU A 74 1.07 -3.16 -2.96
CA LEU A 74 0.93 -2.18 -1.88
C LEU A 74 1.53 -0.81 -2.28
N ASN A 75 1.20 -0.34 -3.49
CA ASN A 75 1.81 0.83 -4.11
C ASN A 75 1.38 2.17 -3.50
N PHE A 76 0.33 2.19 -2.68
CA PHE A 76 -0.19 3.39 -2.03
C PHE A 76 -0.39 3.15 -0.55
N PHE A 77 -0.30 4.22 0.24
CA PHE A 77 -0.78 4.20 1.61
C PHE A 77 -1.50 5.48 2.02
N THR A 78 -2.30 5.36 3.08
CA THR A 78 -2.84 6.48 3.84
C THR A 78 -2.68 6.18 5.31
N SER A 79 -2.01 7.07 6.04
CA SER A 79 -1.86 7.02 7.49
C SER A 79 -2.60 8.20 8.13
N ASN A 80 -3.22 7.95 9.27
CA ASN A 80 -3.94 8.97 10.04
C ASN A 80 -3.61 8.85 11.52
N THR A 81 -3.18 9.95 12.11
CA THR A 81 -2.75 9.99 13.51
C THR A 81 -3.20 11.27 14.20
N TYR A 82 -3.31 11.19 15.53
CA TYR A 82 -3.31 12.35 16.42
C TYR A 82 -1.86 12.67 16.77
N GLY A 83 -1.49 13.95 16.74
CA GLY A 83 -0.18 14.42 17.14
C GLY A 83 -0.27 15.31 18.36
N LYS A 84 0.57 15.10 19.37
CA LYS A 84 0.69 16.00 20.52
C LYS A 84 2.02 16.73 20.48
N LEU A 85 1.95 18.06 20.55
CA LEU A 85 3.13 18.93 20.61
C LEU A 85 3.88 18.70 21.93
N GLU A 86 5.18 18.42 21.84
CA GLU A 86 6.08 18.36 22.98
C GLU A 86 6.40 19.78 23.50
N PRO A 87 6.90 19.93 24.75
CA PRO A 87 7.37 21.22 25.25
C PRO A 87 8.41 21.86 24.32
N ILE A 88 8.17 23.11 23.91
CA ILE A 88 9.06 23.83 22.99
C ILE A 88 10.32 24.28 23.76
N GLU A 89 11.44 23.59 23.52
CA GLU A 89 12.76 24.00 24.01
C GLU A 89 13.48 24.97 23.06
N ASN A 90 13.22 24.86 21.75
CA ASN A 90 13.78 25.71 20.71
C ASN A 90 12.63 26.23 19.81
N PRO A 91 12.41 27.56 19.67
CA PRO A 91 11.31 28.08 18.85
C PRO A 91 11.44 27.78 17.34
N ALA A 92 12.63 27.39 16.86
CA ALA A 92 12.82 26.94 15.48
C ALA A 92 12.43 25.46 15.25
N ILE A 93 12.17 24.69 16.31
CA ILE A 93 11.93 23.24 16.23
C ILE A 93 10.72 22.84 17.05
N ASN A 94 9.67 22.35 16.38
CA ASN A 94 8.53 21.71 17.03
C ASN A 94 8.66 20.19 16.94
N ARG A 95 8.64 19.50 18.10
CA ARG A 95 8.57 18.03 18.18
C ARG A 95 7.14 17.58 18.45
N TYR A 96 6.73 16.49 17.82
CA TYR A 96 5.43 15.88 18.01
C TYR A 96 5.56 14.37 18.24
N THR A 97 4.86 13.86 19.25
CA THR A 97 4.55 12.42 19.35
C THR A 97 3.23 12.14 18.63
N PHE A 98 3.20 11.16 17.73
CA PHE A 98 2.00 10.77 16.99
C PHE A 98 1.51 9.38 17.40
N ASN A 99 0.19 9.19 17.43
CA ASN A 99 -0.41 7.89 17.66
C ASN A 99 -1.78 7.79 16.98
N SER A 100 -2.16 6.60 16.52
CA SER A 100 -3.49 6.34 15.98
C SER A 100 -4.56 6.13 17.07
N ASP A 101 -4.17 5.72 18.29
CA ASP A 101 -5.08 5.63 19.45
C ASP A 101 -5.10 7.00 20.18
N PRO A 102 -6.22 7.75 20.15
CA PRO A 102 -6.33 9.04 20.86
C PRO A 102 -6.31 8.89 22.39
N GLY A 103 -6.58 7.69 22.93
CA GLY A 103 -6.55 7.41 24.36
C GLY A 103 -5.19 7.69 25.00
N VAL A 104 -4.08 7.54 24.26
CA VAL A 104 -2.72 7.85 24.77
C VAL A 104 -2.53 9.33 25.09
N PHE A 105 -3.35 10.21 24.49
CA PHE A 105 -3.39 11.65 24.76
C PHE A 105 -4.54 12.07 25.69
N GLY A 106 -5.32 11.11 26.20
CA GLY A 106 -6.49 11.33 27.05
C GLY A 106 -7.79 11.62 26.29
N LEU A 107 -7.80 11.48 24.96
CA LEU A 107 -8.94 11.76 24.09
C LEU A 107 -9.85 10.53 23.91
N ASN A 108 -10.38 9.99 25.01
CA ASN A 108 -11.13 8.72 25.02
C ASN A 108 -12.48 8.73 24.26
N GLU A 109 -12.97 9.90 23.84
CA GLU A 109 -14.20 10.06 23.06
C GLU A 109 -13.94 10.09 21.54
N GLU A 110 -12.68 10.22 21.13
CA GLU A 110 -12.27 10.25 19.73
C GLU A 110 -12.09 8.83 19.17
N PRO A 111 -12.33 8.60 17.87
CA PRO A 111 -12.16 7.28 17.26
C PRO A 111 -10.66 6.93 17.11
N ILE A 112 -10.33 5.66 17.31
CA ILE A 112 -9.03 5.12 16.90
C ILE A 112 -8.91 5.29 15.38
N LEU A 113 -7.85 5.98 14.94
CA LEU A 113 -7.51 6.15 13.53
C LEU A 113 -6.76 4.91 13.02
N SER A 114 -6.50 4.85 11.72
CA SER A 114 -5.89 3.67 11.11
C SER A 114 -5.07 4.02 9.88
N ASP A 115 -4.06 3.18 9.64
CA ASP A 115 -3.26 3.16 8.44
C ASP A 115 -3.77 2.08 7.49
N ARG A 116 -3.69 2.36 6.18
CA ARG A 116 -4.09 1.46 5.11
C ARG A 116 -3.06 1.47 4.00
N TYR A 117 -2.61 0.28 3.60
CA TYR A 117 -1.75 0.06 2.44
C TYR A 117 -2.53 -0.68 1.36
N TYR A 118 -2.47 -0.22 0.11
CA TYR A 118 -3.34 -0.67 -0.97
C TYR A 118 -2.73 -0.41 -2.36
N GLY A 119 -3.44 -0.76 -3.43
CA GLY A 119 -3.06 -0.49 -4.83
C GLY A 119 -3.34 -1.64 -5.80
N GLY A 120 -3.57 -2.84 -5.27
CA GLY A 120 -4.01 -4.02 -6.02
C GLY A 120 -5.14 -4.77 -5.31
N SER A 121 -5.10 -6.10 -5.38
CA SER A 121 -6.09 -6.99 -4.73
C SER A 121 -5.80 -7.31 -3.26
N ASN A 122 -4.71 -6.77 -2.70
CA ASN A 122 -4.25 -7.02 -1.35
C ASN A 122 -4.14 -5.69 -0.61
N GLU A 123 -4.47 -5.72 0.68
CA GLU A 123 -4.37 -4.56 1.57
C GLU A 123 -3.79 -4.97 2.91
N LEU A 124 -3.17 -4.01 3.62
CA LEU A 124 -2.81 -4.13 5.03
C LEU A 124 -3.47 -3.00 5.83
N PHE A 125 -3.84 -3.31 7.06
CA PHE A 125 -4.40 -2.36 8.02
C PHE A 125 -3.56 -2.34 9.29
N GLY A 126 -3.35 -1.15 9.84
CA GLY A 126 -2.56 -0.99 11.07
C GLY A 126 -2.88 0.28 11.84
N THR A 127 -2.09 0.50 12.89
CA THR A 127 -2.15 1.67 13.77
C THR A 127 -0.73 2.14 14.08
N ALA A 128 -0.51 3.45 14.03
CA ALA A 128 0.80 4.06 14.12
C ALA A 128 1.16 4.53 15.54
N ASN A 129 2.46 4.59 15.81
CA ASN A 129 3.06 5.11 17.03
C ASN A 129 4.45 5.65 16.69
N ASP A 130 4.54 6.97 16.53
CA ASP A 130 5.60 7.65 15.78
C ASP A 130 6.03 8.95 16.45
N SER A 131 7.07 9.58 15.89
CA SER A 131 7.49 10.93 16.25
C SER A 131 7.90 11.70 15.00
N ALA A 132 7.77 13.03 15.04
CA ALA A 132 8.37 13.90 14.04
C ALA A 132 8.91 15.21 14.63
N GLU A 133 9.93 15.73 13.98
CA GLU A 133 10.56 17.02 14.22
C GLU A 133 10.29 17.91 13.01
N ILE A 134 9.65 19.07 13.24
CA ILE A 134 9.47 20.12 12.25
C ILE A 134 10.51 21.19 12.54
N ASN A 135 11.46 21.38 11.63
CA ASN A 135 12.52 22.38 11.73
C ASN A 135 12.22 23.52 10.75
N PHE A 136 11.86 24.68 11.29
CA PHE A 136 11.47 25.85 10.51
C PHE A 136 12.64 26.59 9.86
N ASP A 137 13.85 26.46 10.42
CA ASP A 137 15.07 27.08 9.87
C ASP A 137 15.62 26.26 8.68
N GLU A 138 15.57 24.92 8.76
CA GLU A 138 15.90 24.03 7.65
C GLU A 138 14.77 23.91 6.62
N GLY A 139 13.53 24.23 7.01
CA GLY A 139 12.35 24.03 6.16
C GLY A 139 12.04 22.55 5.94
N THR A 140 12.22 21.71 6.96
CA THR A 140 12.10 20.25 6.87
C THR A 140 11.15 19.67 7.93
N ILE A 141 10.58 18.50 7.62
CA ILE A 141 9.98 17.60 8.59
C ILE A 141 10.78 16.30 8.55
N ARG A 142 11.26 15.83 9.70
CA ARG A 142 11.91 14.51 9.83
C ARG A 142 11.11 13.66 10.80
N GLY A 143 10.66 12.50 10.35
CA GLY A 143 9.79 11.61 11.11
C GLY A 143 10.22 10.15 11.08
N GLY A 144 9.72 9.38 12.02
CA GLY A 144 9.93 7.94 12.08
C GLY A 144 9.13 7.29 13.19
N GLY A 145 8.82 6.02 13.01
CA GLY A 145 7.89 5.34 13.89
C GLY A 145 7.62 3.89 13.54
N THR A 146 6.54 3.38 14.12
CA THR A 146 6.16 1.98 14.07
C THR A 146 4.66 1.84 13.88
N ILE A 147 4.28 1.11 12.84
CA ILE A 147 2.90 0.79 12.52
C ILE A 147 2.66 -0.67 12.85
N THR A 148 1.76 -0.92 13.79
CA THR A 148 1.35 -2.27 14.19
C THR A 148 0.30 -2.76 13.21
N VAL A 149 0.63 -3.79 12.43
CA VAL A 149 -0.28 -4.42 11.47
C VAL A 149 -1.22 -5.36 12.24
N SER A 150 -2.52 -5.11 12.13
CA SER A 150 -3.58 -5.83 12.83
C SER A 150 -4.51 -6.62 11.88
N GLY A 151 -4.31 -6.51 10.57
CA GLY A 151 -5.04 -7.28 9.58
C GLY A 151 -4.68 -6.92 8.14
N GLY A 152 -5.41 -7.51 7.20
CA GLY A 152 -5.27 -7.26 5.78
C GLY A 152 -6.28 -8.05 4.95
N THR A 153 -6.20 -7.90 3.63
CA THR A 153 -7.06 -8.58 2.65
C THR A 153 -6.25 -9.33 1.60
N GLY A 154 -6.92 -10.19 0.82
CA GLY A 154 -6.27 -11.00 -0.21
C GLY A 154 -5.24 -11.94 0.40
N LEU A 155 -3.99 -11.85 -0.07
CA LEU A 155 -2.86 -12.61 0.46
C LEU A 155 -2.55 -12.30 1.93
N PHE A 156 -2.88 -11.11 2.41
CA PHE A 156 -2.64 -10.67 3.78
C PHE A 156 -3.86 -10.84 4.70
N ARG A 157 -4.77 -11.74 4.37
CA ARG A 157 -5.87 -12.07 5.27
C ARG A 157 -5.34 -12.53 6.63
N ASP A 158 -5.86 -11.92 7.69
CA ASP A 158 -5.48 -12.17 9.08
C ASP A 158 -3.97 -11.95 9.34
N ALA A 159 -3.34 -11.06 8.56
CA ALA A 159 -1.94 -10.67 8.74
C ALA A 159 -1.72 -9.91 10.06
N THR A 160 -0.57 -10.16 10.67
CA THR A 160 -0.07 -9.40 11.83
C THR A 160 1.38 -8.98 11.60
N GLY A 161 1.90 -8.03 12.38
CA GLY A 161 3.32 -7.69 12.33
C GLY A 161 3.58 -6.21 12.56
N THR A 162 4.69 -5.73 12.01
CA THR A 162 5.18 -4.36 12.21
C THR A 162 5.71 -3.78 10.90
N ILE A 163 5.43 -2.50 10.66
CA ILE A 163 6.11 -1.71 9.64
C ILE A 163 6.89 -0.61 10.37
N THR A 164 8.21 -0.57 10.19
CA THR A 164 9.05 0.52 10.69
C THR A 164 9.31 1.51 9.57
N PHE A 165 9.34 2.80 9.84
CA PHE A 165 9.64 3.80 8.81
C PHE A 165 10.52 4.95 9.28
N THR A 166 11.16 5.59 8.30
CA THR A 166 11.85 6.89 8.41
C THR A 166 11.41 7.76 7.25
N GLN A 167 11.17 9.04 7.49
CA GLN A 167 10.63 9.99 6.51
C GLN A 167 11.34 11.33 6.63
N GLU A 168 11.59 11.97 5.48
CA GLU A 168 12.07 13.35 5.39
C GLU A 168 11.29 14.10 4.30
N ASP A 169 10.61 15.17 4.71
CA ASP A 169 9.83 16.06 3.85
C ASP A 169 10.42 17.46 3.81
N ILE A 170 10.25 18.13 2.67
CA ILE A 170 10.35 19.58 2.56
C ILE A 170 9.04 20.18 3.08
N LEU A 171 9.14 21.09 4.05
CA LEU A 171 8.01 21.78 4.66
C LEU A 171 7.24 22.59 3.62
N GLY A 172 5.94 22.30 3.49
CA GLY A 172 5.04 23.05 2.62
C GLY A 172 4.86 24.50 3.07
N ALA A 173 4.50 25.38 2.14
CA ALA A 173 4.02 26.71 2.49
C ALA A 173 2.74 26.60 3.36
N PRO A 174 2.42 27.59 4.23
CA PRO A 174 1.25 27.53 5.10
C PRO A 174 -0.05 27.20 4.33
N GLY A 175 -0.75 26.15 4.77
CA GLY A 175 -1.97 25.66 4.11
C GLY A 175 -1.74 24.75 2.89
N THR A 176 -0.49 24.38 2.59
CA THR A 176 -0.15 23.38 1.54
C THR A 176 0.50 22.14 2.16
N PRO A 177 0.31 20.92 1.59
CA PRO A 177 0.94 19.72 2.12
C PRO A 177 2.47 19.75 1.95
N SER A 178 3.19 19.27 2.96
CA SER A 178 4.64 19.04 2.87
C SER A 178 4.91 17.81 2.00
N GLN A 179 6.02 17.77 1.26
CA GLN A 179 6.32 16.70 0.30
C GLN A 179 7.71 16.11 0.54
N GLY A 180 7.82 14.78 0.46
CA GLY A 180 9.05 14.10 0.84
C GLY A 180 9.19 12.67 0.36
N LEU A 181 10.12 11.95 1.00
CA LEU A 181 10.33 10.52 0.82
C LEU A 181 10.25 9.80 2.16
N ALA A 182 9.54 8.67 2.19
CA ALA A 182 9.52 7.74 3.31
C ALA A 182 10.04 6.36 2.88
N LYS A 183 10.90 5.78 3.71
CA LYS A 183 11.37 4.40 3.58
C LYS A 183 10.67 3.53 4.60
N LEU A 184 9.93 2.53 4.13
CA LEU A 184 9.16 1.61 4.95
C LEU A 184 9.81 0.22 4.89
N ASN A 185 9.97 -0.43 6.04
CA ASN A 185 10.41 -1.82 6.17
C ASN A 185 9.28 -2.63 6.80
N PHE A 186 8.74 -3.58 6.04
CA PHE A 186 7.61 -4.43 6.42
C PHE A 186 8.15 -5.73 7.03
N ASN A 187 7.57 -6.16 8.15
CA ASN A 187 7.79 -7.47 8.76
C ASN A 187 6.43 -8.05 9.14
N LEU A 188 5.94 -8.99 8.33
CA LEU A 188 4.57 -9.50 8.36
C LEU A 188 4.54 -10.99 8.66
N GLN A 189 3.48 -11.43 9.32
CA GLN A 189 3.18 -12.84 9.60
C GLN A 189 1.76 -13.16 9.15
N THR A 190 1.60 -14.21 8.35
CA THR A 190 0.30 -14.68 7.85
C THR A 190 0.13 -16.17 8.09
N SER A 191 -1.09 -16.59 8.44
CA SER A 191 -1.45 -18.01 8.58
C SER A 191 -1.45 -18.76 7.24
N GLN A 192 -1.67 -18.04 6.14
CA GLN A 192 -1.66 -18.57 4.77
C GLN A 192 -0.31 -18.32 4.10
N PRO A 193 0.15 -19.21 3.19
CA PRO A 193 1.37 -18.97 2.41
C PRO A 193 1.12 -17.88 1.36
N VAL A 194 1.70 -16.69 1.60
CA VAL A 194 1.89 -15.68 0.57
C VAL A 194 3.00 -16.16 -0.39
N PRO A 195 2.77 -16.24 -1.70
CA PRO A 195 3.81 -16.58 -2.67
C PRO A 195 4.93 -15.53 -2.66
N GLU A 196 6.18 -15.92 -2.97
CA GLU A 196 7.23 -14.91 -3.18
C GLU A 196 6.87 -13.95 -4.33
N PRO A 197 7.31 -12.67 -4.29
CA PRO A 197 7.04 -11.72 -5.36
C PRO A 197 7.76 -12.18 -6.63
N LYS A 198 7.01 -12.74 -7.58
CA LYS A 198 7.54 -12.98 -8.92
C LYS A 198 7.86 -11.63 -9.53
N ALA A 199 9.07 -11.47 -10.09
CA ALA A 199 9.48 -10.28 -10.81
C ALA A 199 8.64 -10.11 -12.09
N SER A 200 7.44 -9.57 -11.94
CA SER A 200 6.50 -9.30 -13.00
C SER A 200 6.90 -8.00 -13.68
N ILE A 201 7.59 -8.12 -14.81
CA ILE A 201 7.91 -7.01 -15.70
C ILE A 201 6.59 -6.52 -16.34
N THR A 202 5.86 -5.68 -15.64
CA THR A 202 4.56 -5.15 -16.09
C THR A 202 4.79 -4.11 -17.16
N PHE A 203 4.85 -4.56 -18.42
CA PHE A 203 4.72 -3.67 -19.56
C PHE A 203 3.32 -3.03 -19.55
N ILE A 204 3.23 -1.79 -19.06
CA ILE A 204 2.04 -0.95 -19.25
C ILE A 204 2.01 -0.54 -20.73
N GLY A 205 1.34 -1.38 -21.54
CA GLY A 205 1.16 -1.17 -22.96
C GLY A 205 0.23 0.02 -23.23
N MET A 206 0.81 1.20 -23.42
CA MET A 206 0.11 2.41 -23.89
C MET A 206 -0.40 2.20 -25.33
N ALA A 207 -1.55 1.55 -25.47
CA ALA A 207 -2.24 1.36 -26.74
C ALA A 207 -2.97 2.65 -27.17
N VAL A 208 -2.22 3.68 -27.54
CA VAL A 208 -2.80 4.90 -28.13
C VAL A 208 -3.17 4.65 -29.58
N ILE A 209 -4.45 4.91 -29.88
CA ILE A 209 -5.11 4.66 -31.16
C ILE A 209 -4.46 5.48 -32.28
N GLY A 210 -3.95 4.79 -33.30
CA GLY A 210 -3.34 5.37 -34.50
C GLY A 210 -4.08 5.02 -35.80
N ILE A 211 -5.42 5.07 -35.81
CA ILE A 211 -6.19 4.86 -37.05
C ILE A 211 -6.30 6.17 -37.82
N GLY A 212 -5.82 6.18 -39.07
CA GLY A 212 -6.44 6.98 -40.12
C GLY A 212 -5.58 7.97 -40.90
N LEU A 213 -4.57 7.49 -41.66
CA LEU A 213 -4.13 8.18 -42.89
C LEU A 213 -3.64 7.16 -43.95
N ARG A 214 -4.56 6.49 -44.65
CA ARG A 214 -4.23 5.74 -45.88
C ARG A 214 -4.63 6.52 -47.14
N ILE A 215 -3.66 7.28 -47.62
CA ILE A 215 -3.34 7.56 -49.03
C ILE A 215 -4.44 7.22 -50.06
N LYS A 216 -5.26 8.24 -50.35
CA LYS A 216 -5.67 8.70 -51.70
C LYS A 216 -5.19 7.83 -52.88
N GLY A 217 -6.08 6.97 -53.41
CA GLY A 217 -5.79 6.16 -54.61
C GLY A 217 -7.05 5.70 -55.38
N ASN A 218 -7.30 6.34 -56.52
CA ASN A 218 -8.13 5.85 -57.64
C ASN A 218 -9.51 5.22 -57.37
N ILE A 219 -10.57 6.04 -57.40
CA ILE A 219 -11.77 5.70 -58.20
C ILE A 219 -12.09 6.90 -59.11
N ARG A 220 -12.25 6.62 -60.41
CA ARG A 220 -12.39 7.58 -61.51
C ARG A 220 -13.62 7.18 -62.32
N ARG A 221 -14.40 8.16 -62.84
CA ARG A 221 -15.70 8.01 -63.57
C ARG A 221 -16.90 7.73 -62.64
N LYS A 222 -18.13 8.20 -62.88
CA LYS A 222 -18.80 9.07 -63.90
C LYS A 222 -20.13 9.48 -63.21
N GLY A 223 -20.81 10.61 -63.43
CA GLY A 223 -20.64 11.79 -64.30
C GLY A 223 -22.01 12.48 -64.52
N LYS A 224 -22.04 13.74 -64.98
CA LYS A 224 -23.22 14.62 -65.24
C LYS A 224 -24.02 15.04 -63.99
N GLY A 225 -24.40 16.32 -63.80
CA GLY A 225 -24.01 17.56 -64.48
C GLY A 225 -25.07 18.67 -64.37
N SER A 226 -24.65 19.94 -64.54
CA SER A 226 -25.50 21.16 -64.66
C SER A 226 -26.30 21.57 -63.39
N LEU A 227 -26.70 22.83 -63.14
CA LEU A 227 -26.72 24.12 -63.90
C LEU A 227 -26.41 25.27 -62.90
N PHE A 228 -25.72 26.35 -63.32
CA PHE A 228 -25.89 27.77 -62.86
C PHE A 228 -25.60 28.09 -61.35
N SER A 229 -25.54 29.32 -60.83
CA SER A 229 -25.10 30.69 -61.26
C SER A 229 -25.19 31.59 -59.98
N VAL A 230 -24.53 32.74 -59.77
CA VAL A 230 -23.68 33.62 -60.61
C VAL A 230 -22.38 34.06 -59.87
N ALA A 231 -22.10 35.36 -59.71
CA ALA A 231 -21.03 35.99 -58.92
C ALA A 231 -21.57 37.34 -58.32
N GLU A 232 -20.68 38.26 -57.90
CA GLU A 232 -20.98 39.68 -57.57
C GLU A 232 -21.65 39.91 -56.18
N SER A 233 -21.28 40.88 -55.33
CA SER A 233 -20.10 41.77 -55.20
C SER A 233 -20.04 42.35 -53.76
N GLU A 234 -19.00 43.15 -53.42
CA GLU A 234 -19.04 44.47 -52.73
C GLU A 234 -20.07 44.76 -51.59
N ASP A 235 -19.79 45.53 -50.53
CA ASP A 235 -18.59 46.22 -50.01
C ASP A 235 -18.84 46.72 -48.55
N GLU A 236 -17.94 47.56 -48.02
CA GLU A 236 -18.06 48.46 -46.84
C GLU A 236 -18.08 47.82 -45.41
N PHE A 237 -17.34 48.30 -44.40
CA PHE A 237 -17.31 49.63 -43.73
C PHE A 237 -18.68 50.00 -43.08
N THR A 238 -18.82 50.48 -41.83
CA THR A 238 -17.84 50.89 -40.80
C THR A 238 -18.50 50.89 -39.39
N VAL A 239 -17.67 50.80 -38.34
CA VAL A 239 -17.76 51.44 -37.01
C VAL A 239 -19.13 51.71 -36.34
N GLY A 240 -19.25 51.18 -35.12
CA GLY A 240 -20.07 51.69 -34.00
C GLY A 240 -19.43 51.28 -32.69
#